data_AF-J0LB15-F1
#
_entry.id   AF-J0LB15-F1
#
_cell.length_a   1.000
_cell.length_b   1.000
_cell.length_c   1.000
_cell.angle_alpha   90.00
_cell.angle_beta   90.00
_cell.angle_gamma   90.00
#
_symmetry.space_group_name_H-M   'P 1'
#
loop_
_entity.id
_entity.type
_entity.pdbx_description
1 polymer ?
#
loop_
_entity_poly.entity_id
_entity_poly.type
_entity_poly.pdbx_seq_one_letter_code
_entity_poly.pdbx_strand_id
1 'polypeptide(L)'
;MSGSVSKRKGSSFEREVAKLLSELTGKHYQRTAHSGAFTGRSNSYRASKMDTRQAQVFLGDITPPENYNLVIECKNYAYENFASKFHGVMSGENLKLDTWLSELRADADINKSGELLPHLLFFKITGVAKTYFAMPSSICSDKDLLEILNRDSLISYAYTNYGYIDEAKNELEEYYKIFDIAYLEDFVSLIEEKSYIGG
;
A
#
# COMPACT_ATOMS: atom_id res chain seq x y z
N MET A 1 2.97 16.80 25.21
CA MET A 1 2.88 15.37 24.84
C MET A 1 3.99 15.03 23.84
N SER A 2 5.04 14.34 24.28
CA SER A 2 6.21 14.01 23.46
C SER A 2 6.01 12.67 22.73
N GLY A 3 5.39 12.69 21.55
CA GLY A 3 5.53 11.58 20.62
C GLY A 3 6.97 11.51 20.12
N SER A 4 7.59 10.32 20.14
CA SER A 4 8.93 10.12 19.59
C SER A 4 8.98 10.63 18.15
N VAL A 5 10.14 11.15 17.70
CA VAL A 5 10.30 11.79 16.39
C VAL A 5 9.85 10.85 15.25
N SER A 6 10.12 9.55 15.38
CA SER A 6 9.65 8.50 14.46
C SER A 6 8.12 8.43 14.38
N LYS A 7 7.41 8.41 15.52
CA LYS A 7 5.92 8.40 15.55
C LYS A 7 5.31 9.66 14.94
N ARG A 8 5.94 10.82 15.13
CA ARG A 8 5.50 12.07 14.49
C ARG A 8 5.70 12.05 12.97
N LYS A 9 6.81 11.48 12.48
CA LYS A 9 7.11 11.36 11.04
C LYS A 9 6.18 10.37 10.31
N GLY A 10 5.85 9.23 10.92
CA GLY A 10 4.85 8.28 10.37
C GLY A 10 3.47 8.94 10.26
N SER A 11 3.01 9.50 11.38
CA SER A 11 1.74 10.24 11.50
C SER A 11 1.60 11.40 10.49
N SER A 12 2.70 12.08 10.14
CA SER A 12 2.71 13.11 9.09
C SER A 12 2.56 12.50 7.70
N PHE A 13 3.32 11.44 7.41
CA PHE A 13 3.30 10.79 6.10
C PHE A 13 1.93 10.19 5.78
N GLU A 14 1.29 9.53 6.75
CA GLU A 14 -0.07 9.00 6.59
C GLU A 14 -1.08 10.11 6.26
N ARG A 15 -0.94 11.30 6.87
CA ARG A 15 -1.79 12.45 6.55
C ARG A 15 -1.52 13.01 5.15
N GLU A 16 -0.25 13.06 4.75
CA GLU A 16 0.15 13.45 3.39
C GLU A 16 -0.50 12.52 2.35
N VAL A 17 -0.45 11.20 2.56
CA VAL A 17 -1.06 10.21 1.66
C VAL A 17 -2.58 10.31 1.65
N ALA A 18 -3.24 10.39 2.81
CA ALA A 18 -4.70 10.54 2.88
C ALA A 18 -5.18 11.81 2.16
N LYS A 19 -4.47 12.93 2.37
CA LYS A 19 -4.78 14.21 1.71
C LYS A 19 -4.62 14.09 0.20
N LEU A 20 -3.50 13.52 -0.26
CA LEU A 20 -3.22 13.32 -1.68
C LEU A 20 -4.30 12.49 -2.36
N LEU A 21 -4.65 11.33 -1.79
CA LEU A 21 -5.72 10.48 -2.32
C LEU A 21 -7.06 11.21 -2.35
N SER A 22 -7.36 11.99 -1.31
CA SER A 22 -8.60 12.78 -1.28
C SER A 22 -8.65 13.85 -2.36
N GLU A 23 -7.52 14.53 -2.60
CA GLU A 23 -7.39 15.56 -3.63
C GLU A 23 -7.53 14.97 -5.04
N LEU A 24 -6.89 13.83 -5.30
CA LEU A 24 -6.92 13.18 -6.61
C LEU A 24 -8.28 12.55 -6.95
N THR A 25 -8.97 12.00 -5.94
CA THR A 25 -10.24 11.28 -6.13
C THR A 25 -11.47 12.16 -5.95
N GLY A 26 -11.33 13.31 -5.28
CA GLY A 26 -12.45 14.11 -4.79
C GLY A 26 -13.25 13.43 -3.67
N LYS A 27 -12.75 12.34 -3.08
CA LYS A 27 -13.42 11.56 -2.02
C LYS A 27 -12.70 11.70 -0.69
N HIS A 28 -13.36 11.38 0.42
CA HIS A 28 -12.77 11.55 1.73
C HIS A 28 -11.96 10.31 2.17
N TYR A 29 -10.64 10.41 2.09
CA TYR A 29 -9.70 9.48 2.72
C TYR A 29 -9.21 10.08 4.04
N GLN A 30 -9.08 9.24 5.06
CA GLN A 30 -8.58 9.68 6.35
C GLN A 30 -7.64 8.66 6.96
N ARG A 31 -6.73 9.14 7.81
CA ARG A 31 -5.91 8.22 8.59
C ARG A 31 -6.76 7.45 9.58
N THR A 32 -6.49 6.16 9.72
CA THR A 32 -7.08 5.29 10.73
C THR A 32 -6.76 5.80 12.15
N ALA A 33 -7.74 5.70 13.06
CA ALA A 33 -7.64 6.28 14.41
C ALA A 33 -6.61 5.58 15.33
N HIS A 34 -6.12 4.40 14.96
CA HIS A 34 -5.21 3.60 15.78
C HIS A 34 -3.88 3.37 15.04
N SER A 35 -2.81 4.00 15.54
CA SER A 35 -1.42 3.82 15.05
C SER A 35 -0.82 2.48 15.52
N GLY A 36 -1.58 1.40 15.42
CA GLY A 36 -1.19 0.09 15.93
C GLY A 36 -2.38 -0.84 15.93
N ALA A 37 -2.53 -1.60 14.84
CA ALA A 37 -3.16 -2.92 14.77
C ALA A 37 -4.20 -3.17 15.86
N PHE A 38 -5.37 -2.53 15.75
CA PHE A 38 -6.52 -2.96 16.56
C PHE A 38 -7.00 -4.35 16.11
N THR A 39 -6.63 -4.78 14.89
CA THR A 39 -6.98 -6.06 14.26
C THR A 39 -5.80 -6.83 13.61
N GLY A 40 -4.61 -6.25 13.45
CA GLY A 40 -3.43 -6.95 12.88
C GLY A 40 -2.97 -8.16 13.72
N ARG A 41 -2.09 -9.01 13.17
CA ARG A 41 -1.67 -10.38 13.64
C ARG A 41 -1.82 -10.73 15.14
N SER A 42 -1.53 -9.81 16.06
CA SER A 42 -1.65 -9.98 17.52
C SER A 42 -3.04 -9.74 18.13
N ASN A 43 -4.03 -9.23 17.37
CA ASN A 43 -5.39 -8.90 17.79
C ASN A 43 -6.50 -9.54 16.93
N SER A 44 -6.19 -10.59 16.17
CA SER A 44 -7.15 -11.32 15.32
C SER A 44 -8.44 -11.78 16.06
N TYR A 45 -8.35 -11.99 17.37
CA TYR A 45 -9.50 -12.28 18.23
C TYR A 45 -10.55 -11.14 18.30
N ARG A 46 -10.13 -9.87 18.17
CA ARG A 46 -11.04 -8.70 18.17
C ARG A 46 -11.79 -8.54 16.85
N ALA A 47 -11.13 -8.88 15.74
CA ALA A 47 -11.74 -8.90 14.41
C ALA A 47 -12.93 -9.90 14.36
N SER A 48 -12.88 -11.00 15.11
CA SER A 48 -13.99 -11.98 15.20
C SER A 48 -15.29 -11.45 15.84
N LYS A 49 -15.25 -10.26 16.47
CA LYS A 49 -16.41 -9.62 17.12
C LYS A 49 -16.87 -8.35 16.40
N MET A 50 -16.23 -7.97 15.30
CA MET A 50 -16.54 -6.78 14.52
C MET A 50 -17.30 -7.19 13.26
N ASP A 51 -18.25 -6.35 12.83
CA ASP A 51 -18.84 -6.50 11.49
C ASP A 51 -17.74 -6.39 10.43
N THR A 52 -17.87 -7.08 9.30
CA THR A 52 -16.81 -7.15 8.27
C THR A 52 -16.37 -5.76 7.80
N ARG A 53 -17.31 -4.82 7.67
CA ARG A 53 -17.02 -3.41 7.36
C ARG A 53 -16.31 -2.67 8.47
N GLN A 54 -16.61 -2.97 9.74
CA GLN A 54 -15.93 -2.36 10.87
C GLN A 54 -14.49 -2.87 10.99
N ALA A 55 -14.27 -4.16 10.77
CA ALA A 55 -12.92 -4.73 10.74
C ALA A 55 -12.07 -4.12 9.61
N GLN A 56 -12.67 -3.88 8.45
CA GLN A 56 -12.03 -3.28 7.27
C GLN A 56 -11.44 -1.89 7.52
N VAL A 57 -12.14 -1.05 8.27
CA VAL A 57 -11.68 0.30 8.64
C VAL A 57 -10.35 0.27 9.43
N PHE A 58 -10.00 -0.87 10.03
CA PHE A 58 -8.79 -1.02 10.86
C PHE A 58 -7.66 -1.80 10.19
N LEU A 59 -7.79 -2.21 8.93
CA LEU A 59 -6.79 -3.07 8.27
C LEU A 59 -5.54 -2.33 7.80
N GLY A 60 -5.67 -1.05 7.47
CA GLY A 60 -4.56 -0.23 6.99
C GLY A 60 -4.41 1.07 7.77
N ASP A 61 -3.32 1.76 7.48
CA ASP A 61 -3.03 3.10 8.00
C ASP A 61 -4.01 4.17 7.49
N ILE A 62 -4.56 4.00 6.28
CA ILE A 62 -5.55 4.92 5.69
C ILE A 62 -6.89 4.18 5.50
N THR A 63 -7.96 4.80 5.99
CA THR A 63 -9.33 4.38 5.76
C THR A 63 -9.85 4.96 4.42
N PRO A 64 -10.28 4.13 3.47
CA PRO A 64 -10.90 4.59 2.22
C PRO A 64 -12.36 5.06 2.44
N PRO A 65 -13.01 5.66 1.43
CA PRO A 65 -14.43 6.01 1.50
C PRO A 65 -15.35 4.77 1.64
N GLU A 66 -16.57 4.95 2.13
CA GLU A 66 -17.48 3.86 2.54
C GLU A 66 -17.75 2.77 1.48
N ASN A 67 -17.81 3.14 0.19
CA ASN A 67 -18.12 2.21 -0.91
C ASN A 67 -16.85 1.61 -1.57
N TYR A 68 -15.72 1.69 -0.89
CA TYR A 68 -14.44 1.22 -1.39
C TYR A 68 -13.81 0.25 -0.40
N ASN A 69 -13.35 -0.88 -0.92
CA ASN A 69 -12.65 -1.90 -0.17
C ASN A 69 -11.20 -1.95 -0.63
N LEU A 70 -10.35 -1.23 0.10
CA LEU A 70 -8.95 -0.99 -0.24
C LEU A 70 -8.13 -0.91 1.04
N VAL A 71 -7.09 -1.73 1.15
CA VAL A 71 -6.13 -1.69 2.27
C VAL A 71 -4.95 -0.82 1.88
N ILE A 72 -4.64 0.21 2.67
CA ILE A 72 -3.56 1.16 2.36
C ILE A 72 -2.61 1.23 3.54
N GLU A 73 -1.36 0.88 3.31
CA GLU A 73 -0.29 0.89 4.32
C GLU A 73 0.74 1.98 4.00
N CYS A 74 1.24 2.68 5.03
CA CYS A 74 2.19 3.78 4.92
C CYS A 74 3.49 3.47 5.69
N LYS A 75 4.61 3.31 4.98
CA LYS A 75 5.93 3.11 5.63
C LYS A 75 6.85 4.31 5.39
N ASN A 76 7.21 5.03 6.46
CA ASN A 76 8.25 6.07 6.41
C ASN A 76 9.52 5.57 7.09
N TYR A 77 10.59 5.39 6.32
CA TYR A 77 11.82 4.76 6.78
C TYR A 77 13.05 5.62 6.48
N ALA A 78 14.08 5.56 7.32
CA ALA A 78 15.27 6.37 7.16
C ALA A 78 16.27 5.75 6.18
N TYR A 79 16.87 6.56 5.31
CA TYR A 79 17.78 6.08 4.26
C TYR A 79 18.95 5.30 4.82
N GLU A 80 19.56 5.70 5.94
CA GLU A 80 20.68 4.98 6.56
C GLU A 80 20.36 3.51 6.89
N ASN A 81 19.08 3.18 7.10
CA ASN A 81 18.60 1.82 7.37
C ASN A 81 18.05 1.11 6.10
N PHE A 82 18.03 1.80 4.95
CA PHE A 82 17.49 1.34 3.67
C PHE A 82 18.55 1.35 2.53
N ALA A 83 19.58 2.18 2.64
CA ALA A 83 20.52 2.56 1.58
C ALA A 83 21.28 1.38 0.98
N SER A 84 21.78 0.49 1.84
CA SER A 84 22.46 -0.74 1.39
C SER A 84 21.54 -1.70 0.63
N LYS A 85 20.23 -1.44 0.60
CA LYS A 85 19.19 -2.29 0.00
C LYS A 85 18.32 -1.58 -1.04
N PHE A 86 18.55 -0.29 -1.34
CA PHE A 86 17.76 0.42 -2.37
C PHE A 86 18.01 -0.16 -3.77
N HIS A 87 19.25 -0.52 -4.09
CA HIS A 87 19.54 -1.30 -5.31
C HIS A 87 18.74 -2.62 -5.33
N GLY A 88 18.58 -3.23 -4.16
CA GLY A 88 17.71 -4.39 -3.94
C GLY A 88 16.23 -4.14 -4.29
N VAL A 89 15.71 -2.91 -4.17
CA VAL A 89 14.35 -2.62 -4.67
C VAL A 89 14.32 -2.71 -6.20
N MET A 90 15.34 -2.17 -6.87
CA MET A 90 15.45 -2.18 -8.33
C MET A 90 15.75 -3.57 -8.90
N SER A 91 16.46 -4.41 -8.14
CA SER A 91 16.79 -5.79 -8.53
C SER A 91 15.78 -6.83 -8.05
N GLY A 92 14.73 -6.44 -7.32
CA GLY A 92 13.74 -7.40 -6.80
C GLY A 92 14.19 -8.19 -5.56
N GLU A 93 15.21 -7.73 -4.83
CA GLU A 93 15.84 -8.41 -3.70
C GLU A 93 15.96 -7.46 -2.49
N ASN A 94 14.85 -7.26 -1.76
CA ASN A 94 14.85 -6.36 -0.60
C ASN A 94 14.00 -6.92 0.56
N LEU A 95 14.69 -7.58 1.49
CA LEU A 95 14.09 -8.17 2.69
C LEU A 95 13.16 -7.23 3.48
N LYS A 96 13.45 -5.92 3.49
CA LYS A 96 12.62 -4.98 4.23
C LYS A 96 11.31 -4.70 3.51
N LEU A 97 11.36 -4.56 2.19
CA LEU A 97 10.19 -4.44 1.34
C LEU A 97 9.37 -5.74 1.35
N ASP A 98 10.02 -6.91 1.27
CA ASP A 98 9.37 -8.22 1.43
C ASP A 98 8.58 -8.30 2.73
N THR A 99 9.18 -7.85 3.85
CA THR A 99 8.49 -7.81 5.14
C THR A 99 7.24 -6.93 5.10
N TRP A 100 7.33 -5.73 4.50
CA TRP A 100 6.20 -4.81 4.43
C TRP A 100 5.08 -5.31 3.51
N LEU A 101 5.42 -5.91 2.38
CA LEU A 101 4.46 -6.50 1.45
C LEU A 101 3.78 -7.73 2.08
N SER A 102 4.53 -8.54 2.81
CA SER A 102 3.98 -9.68 3.58
C SER A 102 2.97 -9.24 4.64
N GLU A 103 3.29 -8.19 5.41
CA GLU A 103 2.38 -7.60 6.40
C GLU A 103 1.11 -7.10 5.72
N LEU A 104 1.23 -6.26 4.68
CA LEU A 104 0.11 -5.70 3.95
C LEU A 104 -0.78 -6.77 3.33
N ARG A 105 -0.19 -7.79 2.72
CA ARG A 105 -0.92 -8.91 2.13
C ARG A 105 -1.72 -9.68 3.18
N ALA A 106 -1.12 -9.96 4.34
CA ALA A 106 -1.80 -10.63 5.43
C ALA A 106 -2.99 -9.81 5.96
N ASP A 107 -2.87 -8.49 6.00
CA ASP A 107 -3.96 -7.59 6.39
C ASP A 107 -5.04 -7.47 5.29
N ALA A 108 -4.70 -7.70 4.02
CA ALA A 108 -5.64 -7.74 2.90
C ALA A 108 -6.38 -9.09 2.75
N ASP A 109 -5.85 -10.17 3.32
CA ASP A 109 -6.46 -11.52 3.30
C ASP A 109 -7.39 -11.75 4.51
N ILE A 110 -8.46 -10.96 4.60
CA ILE A 110 -9.32 -10.94 5.79
C ILE A 110 -10.40 -12.03 5.84
N ASN A 111 -10.82 -12.57 4.69
CA ASN A 111 -12.06 -13.32 4.62
C ASN A 111 -11.88 -14.84 4.69
N LYS A 112 -10.64 -15.38 4.66
CA LYS A 112 -10.36 -16.83 4.53
C LYS A 112 -11.12 -17.53 3.39
N SER A 113 -11.77 -16.76 2.50
CA SER A 113 -12.52 -17.21 1.33
C SER A 113 -11.60 -17.37 0.12
N GLY A 114 -10.33 -16.96 0.23
CA GLY A 114 -9.34 -16.96 -0.85
C GLY A 114 -9.36 -15.70 -1.71
N GLU A 115 -10.25 -14.74 -1.45
CA GLU A 115 -10.30 -13.47 -2.17
C GLU A 115 -9.51 -12.40 -1.41
N LEU A 116 -8.44 -11.92 -2.06
CA LEU A 116 -7.56 -10.89 -1.54
C LEU A 116 -8.12 -9.51 -1.86
N LEU A 117 -8.19 -8.63 -0.85
CA LEU A 117 -8.59 -7.26 -1.09
C LEU A 117 -7.56 -6.50 -1.93
N PRO A 118 -8.00 -5.55 -2.77
CA PRO A 118 -7.11 -4.53 -3.32
C PRO A 118 -6.31 -3.89 -2.19
N HIS A 119 -5.00 -3.74 -2.39
CA HIS A 119 -4.12 -3.17 -1.39
C HIS A 119 -2.97 -2.38 -2.02
N LEU A 120 -2.52 -1.33 -1.34
CA LEU A 120 -1.47 -0.42 -1.78
C LEU A 120 -0.47 -0.19 -0.64
N LEU A 121 0.81 -0.22 -0.98
CA LEU A 121 1.88 0.19 -0.07
C LEU A 121 2.42 1.54 -0.51
N PHE A 122 2.24 2.57 0.29
CA PHE A 122 2.96 3.84 0.15
C PHE A 122 4.20 3.80 1.02
N PHE A 123 5.36 4.13 0.46
CA PHE A 123 6.57 4.21 1.25
C PHE A 123 7.47 5.38 0.88
N LYS A 124 8.10 5.94 1.89
CA LYS A 124 8.99 7.11 1.79
C LYS A 124 10.32 6.78 2.44
N ILE A 125 11.40 7.00 1.69
CA ILE A 125 12.76 6.83 2.19
C ILE A 125 13.33 8.22 2.51
N THR A 126 13.38 8.56 3.80
CA THR A 126 13.87 9.85 4.28
C THR A 126 15.33 10.03 3.88
N GLY A 127 15.65 11.08 3.12
CA GLY A 127 16.99 11.34 2.57
C GLY A 127 17.08 11.20 1.05
N VAL A 128 16.14 10.48 0.43
CA VAL A 128 16.02 10.35 -1.04
C VAL A 128 15.00 11.36 -1.61
N ALA A 129 14.26 12.05 -0.72
CA ALA A 129 13.21 13.03 -1.04
C ALA A 129 12.08 12.53 -1.98
N LYS A 130 11.99 11.20 -2.18
CA LYS A 130 10.97 10.56 -3.01
C LYS A 130 10.03 9.70 -2.19
N THR A 131 8.77 9.68 -2.63
CA THR A 131 7.73 8.78 -2.16
C THR A 131 7.40 7.85 -3.31
N TYR A 132 7.18 6.59 -2.98
CA TYR A 132 6.78 5.56 -3.93
C TYR A 132 5.47 4.94 -3.49
N PHE A 133 4.77 4.34 -4.44
CA PHE A 133 3.67 3.42 -4.15
C PHE A 133 3.90 2.10 -4.87
N ALA A 134 3.49 1.01 -4.24
CA ALA A 134 3.48 -0.33 -4.82
C ALA A 134 2.05 -0.85 -4.91
N MET A 135 1.73 -1.49 -6.03
CA MET A 135 0.45 -2.14 -6.27
C MET A 135 0.67 -3.54 -6.86
N PRO A 136 -0.14 -4.54 -6.47
CA PRO A 136 -0.06 -5.87 -7.04
C PRO A 136 -0.56 -5.88 -8.49
N SER A 137 -0.10 -6.85 -9.27
CA SER A 137 -0.59 -7.07 -10.65
C SER A 137 -2.09 -7.39 -10.73
N SER A 138 -2.72 -7.79 -9.63
CA SER A 138 -4.18 -7.96 -9.54
C SER A 138 -4.94 -6.63 -9.62
N ILE A 139 -4.31 -5.51 -9.24
CA ILE A 139 -4.86 -4.16 -9.44
C ILE A 139 -4.43 -3.62 -10.80
N CYS A 140 -3.15 -3.75 -11.14
CA CYS A 140 -2.58 -3.25 -12.40
C CYS A 140 -1.95 -4.38 -13.20
N SER A 141 -2.75 -4.97 -14.09
CA SER A 141 -2.26 -5.97 -15.03
C SER A 141 -1.27 -5.34 -16.03
N ASP A 142 -0.50 -6.16 -16.72
CA ASP A 142 0.41 -5.66 -17.76
C ASP A 142 -0.35 -4.97 -18.90
N LYS A 143 -1.61 -5.39 -19.14
CA LYS A 143 -2.49 -4.72 -20.10
C LYS A 143 -2.87 -3.32 -19.62
N ASP A 144 -3.31 -3.18 -18.38
CA ASP A 144 -3.68 -1.88 -17.79
C ASP A 144 -2.46 -0.94 -17.82
N LEU A 145 -1.29 -1.47 -17.47
CA LEU A 145 -0.04 -0.73 -17.53
C LEU A 145 0.27 -0.27 -18.95
N LEU A 146 0.19 -1.15 -19.96
CA LEU A 146 0.43 -0.76 -21.36
C LEU A 146 -0.53 0.33 -21.84
N GLU A 147 -1.80 0.28 -21.43
CA GLU A 147 -2.78 1.32 -21.74
C GLU A 147 -2.39 2.68 -21.13
N ILE A 148 -1.86 2.68 -19.91
CA ILE A 148 -1.36 3.88 -19.22
C ILE A 148 -0.04 4.37 -19.85
N LEU A 149 0.91 3.48 -20.12
CA LEU A 149 2.20 3.80 -20.76
C LEU A 149 2.04 4.41 -22.15
N ASN A 150 1.01 4.02 -22.89
CA ASN A 150 0.69 4.60 -24.19
C ASN A 150 0.22 6.07 -24.09
N ARG A 151 -0.23 6.51 -22.92
CA ARG A 151 -0.64 7.90 -22.65
C ARG A 151 0.54 8.73 -22.16
N ASP A 152 1.41 8.15 -21.34
CA ASP A 152 2.63 8.79 -20.85
C ASP A 152 3.84 7.84 -20.93
N SER A 153 4.72 8.12 -21.89
CA SER A 153 5.94 7.34 -22.13
C SER A 153 6.97 7.47 -21.01
N LEU A 154 6.90 8.51 -20.16
CA LEU A 154 7.83 8.71 -19.05
C LEU A 154 7.62 7.70 -17.93
N ILE A 155 6.39 7.20 -17.75
CA ILE A 155 6.06 6.19 -16.73
C ILE A 155 6.93 4.94 -16.93
N SER A 156 7.23 4.57 -18.19
CA SER A 156 8.02 3.38 -18.50
C SER A 156 9.43 3.41 -17.90
N TYR A 157 9.97 4.60 -17.64
CA TYR A 157 11.28 4.82 -17.02
C TYR A 157 11.22 4.94 -15.49
N ALA A 158 10.01 5.03 -14.93
CA ALA A 158 9.80 5.36 -13.52
C ALA A 158 9.17 4.22 -12.71
N TYR A 159 8.95 3.05 -13.33
CA TYR A 159 8.43 1.89 -12.63
C TYR A 159 9.44 0.75 -12.55
N THR A 160 9.29 -0.07 -11.51
CA THR A 160 10.04 -1.31 -11.35
C THR A 160 9.12 -2.43 -10.95
N ASN A 161 9.40 -3.57 -11.52
CA ASN A 161 8.76 -4.83 -11.24
C ASN A 161 9.45 -5.50 -10.06
N TYR A 162 8.67 -5.90 -9.07
CA TYR A 162 9.16 -6.45 -7.83
C TYR A 162 8.48 -7.80 -7.57
N GLY A 163 9.27 -8.87 -7.62
CA GLY A 163 8.79 -10.20 -7.23
C GLY A 163 8.87 -10.33 -5.72
N TYR A 164 7.76 -10.74 -5.10
CA TYR A 164 7.68 -11.07 -3.69
C TYR A 164 7.46 -12.58 -3.52
N ILE A 165 8.16 -13.19 -2.56
CA ILE A 165 7.96 -14.59 -2.17
C ILE A 165 7.04 -14.63 -0.97
N ASP A 166 5.86 -15.25 -1.14
CA ASP A 166 4.96 -15.50 -0.02
C ASP A 166 5.57 -16.61 0.85
N GLU A 167 6.20 -16.24 1.97
CA GLU A 167 6.88 -17.19 2.87
C GLU A 167 5.94 -18.28 3.41
N ALA A 168 4.64 -18.02 3.50
CA ALA A 168 3.68 -19.01 3.99
C ALA A 168 3.44 -20.13 2.96
N LYS A 169 3.59 -19.81 1.67
CA LYS A 169 3.42 -20.76 0.54
C LYS A 169 4.76 -21.22 -0.04
N ASN A 170 5.84 -20.51 0.26
CA ASN A 170 7.18 -20.71 -0.30
C ASN A 170 7.19 -20.68 -1.84
N GLU A 171 6.39 -19.76 -2.41
CA GLU A 171 6.16 -19.62 -3.84
C GLU A 171 6.52 -18.19 -4.28
N LEU A 172 7.33 -18.08 -5.34
CA LEU A 172 7.58 -16.82 -6.04
C LEU A 172 6.39 -16.56 -6.96
N GLU A 173 5.31 -16.02 -6.41
CA GLU A 173 4.03 -15.91 -7.14
C GLU A 173 3.48 -14.49 -7.25
N GLU A 174 3.95 -13.55 -6.43
CA GLU A 174 3.26 -12.27 -6.26
C GLU A 174 4.07 -11.12 -6.83
N TYR A 175 3.54 -10.51 -7.88
CA TYR A 175 4.19 -9.42 -8.59
C TYR A 175 3.63 -8.07 -8.17
N TYR A 176 4.51 -7.21 -7.68
CA TYR A 176 4.21 -5.81 -7.40
C TYR A 176 4.87 -4.91 -8.43
N LYS A 177 4.18 -3.84 -8.79
CA LYS A 177 4.71 -2.75 -9.60
C LYS A 177 4.90 -1.54 -8.69
N ILE A 178 6.13 -1.02 -8.65
CA ILE A 178 6.55 0.10 -7.81
C ILE A 178 6.72 1.33 -8.69
N PHE A 179 6.11 2.44 -8.30
CA PHE A 179 6.11 3.69 -9.06
C PHE A 179 6.52 4.87 -8.17
N ASP A 180 7.08 5.91 -8.79
CA ASP A 180 7.18 7.23 -8.17
C ASP A 180 5.76 7.82 -7.98
N ILE A 181 5.51 8.46 -6.84
CA ILE A 181 4.22 9.06 -6.51
C ILE A 181 3.75 10.09 -7.55
N ALA A 182 4.67 10.69 -8.30
CA ALA A 182 4.34 11.65 -9.36
C ALA A 182 3.37 11.10 -10.41
N TYR A 183 3.31 9.78 -10.58
CA TYR A 183 2.44 9.11 -11.55
C TYR A 183 1.14 8.61 -10.94
N LEU A 184 0.88 8.83 -9.65
CA LEU A 184 -0.30 8.26 -8.99
C LEU A 184 -1.60 8.67 -9.68
N GLU A 185 -1.70 9.91 -10.16
CA GLU A 185 -2.87 10.44 -10.86
C GLU A 185 -3.29 9.55 -12.05
N ASP A 186 -2.33 9.02 -12.79
CA ASP A 186 -2.57 8.14 -13.95
C ASP A 186 -3.22 6.80 -13.56
N PHE A 187 -3.05 6.36 -12.30
CA PHE A 187 -3.56 5.10 -11.79
C PHE A 187 -4.82 5.27 -10.92
N VAL A 188 -5.22 6.48 -10.56
CA VAL A 188 -6.35 6.71 -9.64
C VAL A 188 -7.63 6.06 -10.14
N SER A 189 -7.97 6.24 -11.42
CA SER A 189 -9.19 5.67 -12.00
C SER A 189 -9.18 4.13 -11.92
N LEU A 190 -8.02 3.51 -12.16
CA LEU A 190 -7.85 2.06 -12.06
C LEU A 190 -8.00 1.59 -10.61
N ILE A 191 -7.35 2.26 -9.66
CA ILE A 191 -7.45 1.95 -8.23
C ILE A 191 -8.91 2.02 -7.78
N GLU A 192 -9.64 3.06 -8.17
CA GLU A 192 -11.05 3.23 -7.81
C GLU A 192 -11.93 2.14 -8.43
N GLU A 193 -11.73 1.81 -9.70
CA GLU A 193 -12.46 0.72 -10.36
C GLU A 193 -12.27 -0.62 -9.64
N LYS A 194 -11.02 -0.97 -9.29
CA LYS A 194 -10.70 -2.26 -8.68
C LYS A 194 -11.12 -2.37 -7.22
N SER A 195 -11.31 -1.25 -6.52
CA SER A 195 -11.68 -1.23 -5.11
C SER A 195 -13.14 -0.90 -4.83
N TYR A 196 -13.90 -0.48 -5.82
CA TYR A 196 -15.31 -0.14 -5.64
C TYR A 196 -16.16 -1.40 -5.40
N ILE A 197 -16.97 -1.40 -4.34
CA ILE A 197 -17.81 -2.55 -3.96
C ILE A 197 -19.32 -2.31 -4.17
N GLY A 198 -19.71 -1.18 -4.78
CA GLY A 198 -21.11 -0.84 -4.98
C GLY A 198 -21.81 -0.33 -3.71
N GLY A 199 -22.98 0.29 -3.91
CA GLY A 199 -23.91 0.72 -2.87
C GLY A 199 -25.28 0.11 -3.09
#